data_AF-A0A965DJD0-F1
#
_entry.id   AF-A0A965DJD0-F1
#
_cell.length_a   1.000
_cell.length_b   1.000
_cell.length_c   1.000
_cell.angle_alpha   90.00
_cell.angle_beta   90.00
_cell.angle_gamma   90.00
#
_symmetry.space_group_name_H-M   'P 1'
#
loop_
_entity.id
_entity.type
_entity.pdbx_description
1 polymer ?
#
loop_
_entity_poly.entity_id
_entity_poly.type
_entity_poly.pdbx_seq_one_letter_code
_entity_poly.pdbx_strand_id
1 'polypeptide(L)'
;IIHKKAPNANIESLLVLDATLGQNGLRQAQVFSESVQLTGVVLTKLDGTARGGVALAVSQQLGLPIRFIGAGEQMEDLRPFSSYEFVEALLSD
;
A
#
# COMPACT_ATOMS: atom_id res chain seq x y z
N ILE A 1 -14.81 17.93 -7.79
CA ILE A 1 -16.00 18.09 -6.90
C ILE A 1 -15.57 18.31 -5.45
N ILE A 2 -14.73 17.44 -4.87
CA ILE A 2 -14.30 17.54 -3.46
C ILE A 2 -13.62 18.88 -3.16
N HIS A 3 -12.62 19.31 -3.96
CA HIS A 3 -11.96 20.62 -3.79
C HIS A 3 -12.92 21.82 -3.78
N LYS A 4 -14.07 21.72 -4.46
CA LYS A 4 -15.08 22.79 -4.49
C LYS A 4 -15.96 22.79 -3.23
N LYS A 5 -16.29 21.60 -2.70
CA LYS A 5 -17.22 21.44 -1.57
C LYS A 5 -16.53 21.40 -0.21
N ALA A 6 -15.25 21.04 -0.15
CA ALA A 6 -14.47 20.93 1.07
C ALA A 6 -13.05 21.47 0.83
N PRO A 7 -12.88 22.80 0.68
CA PRO A 7 -11.61 23.41 0.27
C PRO A 7 -10.48 23.24 1.31
N ASN A 8 -10.82 23.03 2.59
CA ASN A 8 -9.86 22.87 3.68
C ASN A 8 -9.67 21.41 4.11
N ALA A 9 -10.22 20.45 3.36
CA ALA A 9 -10.06 19.04 3.70
C ALA A 9 -8.68 18.54 3.29
N ASN A 10 -8.06 17.73 4.15
CA ASN A 10 -6.95 16.88 3.76
C ASN A 10 -7.51 15.73 2.92
N ILE A 11 -7.10 15.65 1.66
CA ILE A 11 -7.58 14.64 0.71
C ILE A 11 -6.45 13.65 0.47
N GLU A 12 -6.74 12.38 0.73
CA GLU A 12 -5.86 11.25 0.44
C GLU A 12 -6.53 10.39 -0.65
N SER A 13 -5.73 9.96 -1.62
CA SER A 13 -6.12 9.06 -2.69
C SER A 13 -5.19 7.85 -2.61
N LEU A 14 -5.71 6.75 -2.06
CA LEU A 14 -4.91 5.59 -1.68
C LEU A 14 -5.13 4.43 -2.65
N LEU A 15 -4.02 3.87 -3.13
CA LEU A 15 -4.04 2.64 -3.92
C LEU A 15 -3.94 1.43 -3.00
N VAL A 16 -4.91 0.52 -3.07
CA VAL A 16 -4.88 -0.74 -2.30
C VAL A 16 -4.23 -1.82 -3.15
N LEU A 17 -3.14 -2.40 -2.67
CA LEU A 17 -2.39 -3.47 -3.32
C LEU A 17 -2.47 -4.74 -2.48
N ASP A 18 -2.90 -5.83 -3.11
CA ASP A 18 -2.83 -7.17 -2.53
C ASP A 18 -1.40 -7.71 -2.69
N ALA A 19 -0.72 -7.95 -1.58
CA ALA A 19 0.67 -8.41 -1.56
C ALA A 19 0.85 -9.85 -2.08
N THR A 20 -0.23 -10.63 -2.18
CA THR A 20 -0.19 -11.96 -2.79
C THR A 20 -0.08 -11.90 -4.31
N LEU A 21 -0.46 -10.76 -4.91
CA LEU A 21 -0.31 -10.53 -6.33
C LEU A 21 1.17 -10.42 -6.67
N GLY A 22 1.64 -11.32 -7.53
CA GLY A 22 2.98 -11.22 -8.10
C GLY A 22 3.11 -10.03 -9.07
N GLN A 23 4.20 -10.00 -9.83
CA GLN A 23 4.55 -8.87 -10.71
C GLN A 23 3.45 -8.45 -11.71
N ASN A 24 2.54 -9.36 -12.09
CA ASN A 24 1.46 -9.06 -13.03
C ASN A 24 0.40 -8.11 -12.45
N GLY A 25 -0.05 -8.31 -11.21
CA GLY A 25 -1.02 -7.41 -10.57
C GLY A 25 -0.42 -6.04 -10.29
N LEU A 26 0.89 -6.03 -10.04
CA LEU A 26 1.62 -4.82 -9.74
C LEU A 26 1.91 -3.94 -10.97
N ARG A 27 2.13 -4.55 -12.14
CA ARG A 27 2.22 -3.78 -13.39
C ARG A 27 0.90 -3.05 -13.69
N GLN A 28 -0.25 -3.66 -13.37
CA GLN A 28 -1.55 -3.00 -13.53
C GLN A 28 -1.71 -1.82 -12.56
N ALA A 29 -1.29 -2.00 -11.30
CA ALA A 29 -1.24 -0.92 -10.32
C ALA A 29 -0.38 0.26 -10.78
N GLN A 30 0.73 -0.02 -11.46
CA GLN A 30 1.58 1.03 -12.02
C GLN A 30 0.91 1.80 -13.15
N VAL A 31 0.32 1.11 -14.12
CA VAL A 31 -0.44 1.79 -15.20
C VAL A 31 -1.62 2.59 -14.62
N PHE A 32 -2.28 2.08 -13.59
CA PHE A 32 -3.35 2.80 -12.90
C PHE A 32 -2.83 4.09 -12.22
N SER A 33 -1.67 4.01 -11.56
CA SER A 33 -1.05 5.17 -10.89
C SER A 33 -0.64 6.29 -11.85
N GLU A 34 -0.32 5.96 -13.11
CA GLU A 34 0.01 6.95 -14.13
C GLU A 34 -1.22 7.75 -14.57
N SER A 35 -2.41 7.18 -14.40
CA SER A 35 -3.69 7.77 -14.82
C SER A 35 -4.38 8.57 -13.71
N VAL A 36 -3.94 8.43 -12.45
CA VAL A 36 -4.63 8.96 -11.27
C VAL A 36 -3.65 9.61 -10.30
N GLN A 37 -3.99 10.79 -9.76
CA GLN A 37 -3.21 11.38 -8.66
C GLN A 37 -3.44 10.60 -7.36
N LEU A 38 -2.46 9.79 -7.00
CA LEU A 38 -2.39 9.04 -5.75
C LEU A 38 -1.48 9.76 -4.76
N THR A 39 -1.77 9.61 -3.46
CA THR A 39 -1.02 10.21 -2.34
C THR A 39 -0.39 9.16 -1.43
N GLY A 40 -0.69 7.88 -1.65
CA GLY A 40 -0.14 6.79 -0.87
C GLY A 40 -0.69 5.42 -1.28
N VAL A 41 -0.17 4.39 -0.61
CA VAL A 41 -0.50 2.99 -0.87
C VAL A 41 -0.92 2.29 0.41
N VAL A 42 -1.85 1.34 0.31
CA VAL A 42 -2.20 0.38 1.36
C VAL A 42 -1.80 -1.00 0.86
N LEU A 43 -1.02 -1.75 1.64
CA LEU A 43 -0.68 -3.14 1.33
C LEU A 43 -1.57 -4.08 2.14
N THR A 44 -2.16 -5.10 1.54
CA THR A 44 -2.99 -6.09 2.24
C THR A 44 -2.45 -7.51 2.06
N LYS A 45 -2.89 -8.43 2.93
CA LYS A 45 -2.52 -9.86 2.92
C LYS A 45 -1.02 -10.13 3.10
N LEU A 46 -0.36 -9.36 3.96
CA LEU A 46 1.07 -9.55 4.28
C LEU A 46 1.34 -10.78 5.15
N ASP A 47 0.35 -11.23 5.91
CA ASP A 47 0.39 -12.43 6.77
C ASP A 47 0.52 -13.73 5.99
N GLY A 48 0.05 -13.76 4.74
CA GLY A 48 -0.04 -15.00 3.97
C GLY A 48 1.21 -15.38 3.17
N THR A 49 2.25 -14.53 3.03
CA THR A 49 3.31 -14.81 2.04
C THR A 49 4.68 -14.18 2.32
N ALA A 50 5.74 -14.92 1.95
CA ALA A 50 7.11 -14.42 1.75
C ALA A 50 7.24 -13.42 0.55
N ARG A 51 6.13 -12.90 0.03
CA ARG A 51 6.07 -12.02 -1.15
C ARG A 51 5.82 -10.55 -0.81
N GLY A 52 5.80 -10.18 0.47
CA GLY A 52 5.73 -8.78 0.91
C GLY A 52 6.79 -7.87 0.27
N GLY A 53 7.97 -8.40 -0.06
CA GLY A 53 9.02 -7.67 -0.76
C GLY A 53 8.66 -7.19 -2.17
N VAL A 54 7.76 -7.89 -2.86
CA VAL A 54 7.33 -7.54 -4.21
C VAL A 54 6.36 -6.35 -4.19
N ALA A 55 5.46 -6.31 -3.21
CA ALA A 55 4.58 -5.17 -2.98
C ALA A 55 5.35 -3.91 -2.51
N LEU A 56 6.40 -4.11 -1.69
CA LEU A 56 7.30 -3.03 -1.28
C LEU A 56 8.03 -2.41 -2.48
N ALA A 57 8.62 -3.25 -3.33
CA ALA A 57 9.37 -2.80 -4.51
C ALA A 57 8.51 -1.91 -5.42
N VAL A 58 7.21 -2.21 -5.51
CA VAL A 58 6.26 -1.44 -6.30
C VAL A 58 5.95 -0.11 -5.65
N SER A 59 5.68 -0.06 -4.35
CA SER A 59 5.51 1.24 -3.66
C SER A 59 6.74 2.14 -3.87
N GLN A 60 7.94 1.56 -3.88
CA GLN A 60 9.18 2.25 -4.21
C GLN A 60 9.21 2.74 -5.66
N GLN A 61 8.84 1.89 -6.63
CA GLN A 61 8.77 2.24 -8.05
C GLN A 61 7.76 3.33 -8.36
N LEU A 62 6.63 3.35 -7.63
CA LEU A 62 5.59 4.36 -7.73
C LEU A 62 5.98 5.68 -7.07
N GLY A 63 7.03 5.69 -6.23
CA GLY A 63 7.42 6.85 -5.45
C GLY A 63 6.37 7.28 -4.42
N LEU A 64 5.47 6.36 -4.02
CA LEU A 64 4.37 6.64 -3.11
C LEU A 64 4.67 6.07 -1.71
N PRO A 65 4.32 6.80 -0.63
CA PRO A 65 4.47 6.29 0.72
C PRO A 65 3.43 5.21 1.02
N ILE A 66 3.87 4.14 1.68
CA ILE A 66 2.95 3.17 2.28
C ILE A 66 2.34 3.83 3.52
N ARG A 67 1.00 3.89 3.56
CA ARG A 67 0.25 4.48 4.68
C ARG A 67 -0.22 3.42 5.67
N PHE A 68 -0.68 2.29 5.16
CA PHE A 68 -1.24 1.22 5.97
C PHE A 68 -0.81 -0.15 5.45
N ILE A 69 -0.81 -1.11 6.36
CA ILE A 69 -0.61 -2.53 6.07
C ILE A 69 -1.73 -3.36 6.70
N GLY A 70 -2.21 -4.36 5.98
CA GLY A 70 -3.15 -5.37 6.44
C GLY A 70 -2.48 -6.73 6.51
N ALA A 71 -2.40 -7.31 7.70
CA ALA A 71 -1.76 -8.60 7.97
C ALA A 71 -2.74 -9.60 8.62
N GLY A 72 -4.00 -9.58 8.18
CA GLY A 72 -5.03 -10.47 8.67
C GLY A 72 -6.41 -10.11 8.10
N GLU A 73 -7.44 -10.81 8.56
CA GLU A 73 -8.81 -10.67 8.07
C GLU A 73 -9.68 -9.76 8.96
N GLN A 74 -9.24 -9.44 10.17
CA GLN A 74 -10.01 -8.63 11.11
C GLN A 74 -9.78 -7.14 10.89
N MET A 75 -10.68 -6.30 11.41
CA MET A 75 -10.60 -4.84 11.24
C MET A 75 -9.35 -4.25 11.91
N GLU A 76 -8.97 -4.81 13.06
CA GLU A 76 -7.79 -4.50 13.84
C GLU A 76 -6.45 -4.90 13.18
N ASP A 77 -6.50 -5.68 12.09
CA ASP A 77 -5.32 -6.12 11.36
C ASP A 77 -4.87 -5.09 10.31
N LEU A 78 -5.67 -4.05 10.05
CA LEU A 78 -5.27 -2.88 9.26
C LEU A 78 -4.59 -1.85 10.18
N ARG A 79 -3.28 -1.68 10.02
CA ARG A 79 -2.46 -0.83 10.90
C ARG A 79 -1.65 0.19 10.11
N PRO A 80 -1.31 1.35 10.70
CA PRO A 80 -0.35 2.27 10.10
C PRO A 80 0.96 1.56 9.77
N PHE A 81 1.58 1.90 8.64
CA PHE A 81 2.86 1.31 8.27
C PHE A 81 3.99 1.84 9.15
N SER A 82 4.75 0.92 9.74
CA SER A 82 6.01 1.19 10.43
C SER A 82 7.13 0.49 9.66
N SER A 83 8.06 1.27 9.09
CA SER A 83 9.22 0.70 8.38
C SER A 83 10.11 -0.11 9.31
N TYR A 84 10.20 0.28 10.59
CA TYR A 84 10.97 -0.43 11.61
C TYR A 84 10.37 -1.82 11.88
N GLU A 85 9.09 -1.87 12.24
CA GLU A 85 8.39 -3.14 12.54
C GLU A 85 8.38 -4.07 11.32
N PHE A 86 8.23 -3.49 10.12
CA PHE A 86 8.24 -4.26 8.88
C PHE A 86 9.61 -4.89 8.59
N VAL A 87 10.70 -4.16 8.81
CA VAL A 87 12.07 -4.71 8.65
C VAL A 87 12.36 -5.74 9.73
N GLU A 88 11.96 -5.52 10.98
CA GLU A 88 12.10 -6.53 12.04
C GLU A 88 11.37 -7.82 11.68
N ALA A 89 10.13 -7.74 11.19
CA ALA A 89 9.38 -8.92 10.75
C ALA A 89 10.09 -9.68 9.61
N LEU A 90 10.65 -8.97 8.62
CA LEU A 90 11.38 -9.59 7.50
C LEU A 90 12.70 -10.27 7.90
N LEU A 91 13.36 -9.79 8.95
CA LEU A 91 14.66 -10.32 9.40
C LEU A 91 14.54 -11.40 10.48
N SER A 92 13.34 -11.58 11.03
CA SER A 92 13.06 -12.55 12.10
C SER A 92 12.63 -13.93 11.56
N ASP A 93 12.41 -14.04 10.24
CA ASP A 93 12.19 -15.29 9.48
C ASP A 93 13.51 -15.83 8.88
#